data_AF-A0A194AHS7-F1
#
_entry.id   AF-A0A194AHS7-F1
#
_cell.length_a   1.000
_cell.length_b   1.000
_cell.length_c   1.000
_cell.angle_alpha   90.00
_cell.angle_beta   90.00
_cell.angle_gamma   90.00
#
_symmetry.space_group_name_H-M   'P 1'
#
loop_
_entity.id
_entity.type
_entity.pdbx_description
1 polymer ?
#
loop_
_entity_poly.entity_id
_entity_poly.type
_entity_poly.pdbx_seq_one_letter_code
_entity_poly.pdbx_strand_id
1 'polypeptide(L)'
;MDLDKLPKELIEDFFPDGFSLKDEANAITAYCFRNGMIEDLHAGEASDLLKDKSISRISNEEMKQLMIEASNKVYGLLKLKKFEPEKYDLMIKSYGLMYCRNWNR
;
A
#
# COMPACT_ATOMS: atom_id res chain seq x y z
N MET A 1 14.00 3.80 -3.20
CA MET A 1 13.84 3.65 -4.66
C MET A 1 13.02 4.83 -5.13
N ASP A 2 13.53 5.60 -6.08
CA ASP A 2 12.85 6.79 -6.59
C ASP A 2 11.68 6.33 -7.47
N LEU A 3 10.45 6.47 -6.96
CA LEU A 3 9.21 6.10 -7.67
C LEU A 3 8.97 6.96 -8.93
N ASP A 4 9.76 8.02 -9.05
CA ASP A 4 9.71 9.09 -10.04
C ASP A 4 10.47 8.73 -11.34
N LYS A 5 11.10 7.55 -11.38
CA LYS A 5 12.04 7.14 -12.45
C LYS A 5 11.63 5.90 -13.22
N LEU A 6 10.43 5.35 -12.98
CA LEU A 6 10.00 4.17 -13.73
C LEU A 6 9.70 4.55 -15.19
N PRO A 7 10.27 3.84 -16.19
CA PRO A 7 10.01 4.11 -17.60
C PRO A 7 8.52 4.00 -17.89
N LYS A 8 7.98 4.95 -18.66
CA LYS A 8 6.56 4.97 -19.03
C LYS A 8 6.14 3.68 -19.75
N GLU A 9 7.00 3.13 -20.59
CA GLU A 9 6.83 1.86 -21.30
C GLU A 9 6.58 0.69 -20.33
N LEU A 10 7.30 0.64 -19.21
CA LEU A 10 7.12 -0.41 -18.20
C LEU A 10 5.78 -0.29 -17.46
N ILE A 11 5.27 0.92 -17.31
CA ILE A 11 3.95 1.19 -16.73
C ILE A 11 2.86 0.75 -17.72
N GLU A 12 3.00 1.06 -19.00
CA GLU A 12 2.05 0.68 -20.05
C GLU A 12 2.01 -0.85 -20.24
N ASP A 13 3.15 -1.54 -20.25
CA ASP A 13 3.24 -3.00 -20.32
C ASP A 13 2.51 -3.69 -19.16
N PHE A 14 2.58 -3.09 -17.97
CA PHE A 14 1.96 -3.64 -16.77
C PHE A 14 0.48 -3.28 -16.65
N PHE A 15 0.05 -2.18 -17.26
CA PHE A 15 -1.35 -1.74 -17.28
C PHE A 15 -1.86 -1.70 -18.74
N PRO A 16 -1.92 -2.85 -19.45
CA PRO A 16 -2.23 -2.88 -20.88
C PRO A 16 -3.64 -2.38 -21.20
N ASP A 17 -4.59 -2.62 -20.29
CA ASP A 17 -5.98 -2.12 -20.36
C ASP A 17 -6.15 -0.76 -19.66
N GLY A 18 -5.04 -0.10 -19.32
CA GLY A 18 -5.00 1.10 -18.50
C GLY A 18 -4.97 0.81 -16.99
N PHE A 19 -4.85 1.91 -16.23
CA PHE A 19 -4.81 1.88 -14.76
C PHE A 19 -6.23 2.02 -14.21
N SER A 20 -6.79 0.93 -13.69
CA SER A 20 -8.17 0.91 -13.20
C SER A 20 -8.29 1.48 -11.78
N LEU A 21 -9.53 1.76 -11.35
CA LEU A 21 -9.80 2.11 -9.94
C LEU A 21 -9.40 0.99 -8.98
N LYS A 22 -9.44 -0.27 -9.41
CA LYS A 22 -9.03 -1.41 -8.61
C LYS A 22 -7.50 -1.45 -8.44
N ASP A 23 -6.77 -1.12 -9.51
CA ASP A 23 -5.31 -0.97 -9.45
C ASP A 23 -4.90 0.19 -8.52
N GLU A 24 -5.59 1.32 -8.62
CA GLU A 24 -5.41 2.45 -7.71
C GLU A 24 -5.68 2.04 -6.26
N ALA A 25 -6.80 1.37 -5.98
CA ALA A 25 -7.15 0.89 -4.65
C ALA A 25 -6.13 -0.12 -4.10
N ASN A 26 -5.64 -1.05 -4.93
CA ASN A 26 -4.61 -2.01 -4.54
C ASN A 26 -3.31 -1.28 -4.17
N ALA A 27 -2.87 -0.32 -4.98
CA ALA A 27 -1.67 0.46 -4.73
C ALA A 27 -1.77 1.31 -3.46
N ILE A 28 -2.91 2.00 -3.24
CA ILE A 28 -3.17 2.77 -2.00
C ILE A 28 -3.12 1.84 -0.78
N THR A 29 -3.77 0.67 -0.88
CA THR A 29 -3.80 -0.33 0.20
C THR A 29 -2.39 -0.80 0.53
N ALA A 30 -1.62 -1.21 -0.49
CA ALA A 30 -0.23 -1.61 -0.31
C ALA A 30 0.61 -0.48 0.30
N TYR A 31 0.42 0.77 -0.13
CA TYR A 31 1.15 1.92 0.41
C TYR A 31 0.86 2.13 1.91
N CYS A 32 -0.38 1.96 2.32
CA CYS A 32 -0.77 2.11 3.72
C CYS A 32 -0.16 1.02 4.61
N PHE A 33 -0.21 -0.23 4.15
CA PHE A 33 0.15 -1.41 4.94
C PHE A 33 1.58 -1.92 4.70
N ARG A 34 2.39 -1.27 3.88
CA ARG A 34 3.81 -1.61 3.74
C ARG A 34 4.69 -0.50 4.26
N ASN A 35 5.88 -0.86 4.72
CA ASN A 35 6.90 0.00 5.30
C ASN A 35 6.31 0.79 6.48
N GLY A 36 5.89 0.08 7.52
CA GLY A 36 5.22 0.65 8.68
C GLY A 36 4.90 -0.39 9.75
N MET A 37 4.10 -0.01 10.74
CA MET A 37 3.86 -0.83 11.93
C MET A 37 3.39 -2.26 11.64
N ILE A 38 2.51 -2.45 10.66
CA ILE A 38 2.01 -3.80 10.31
C ILE A 38 3.13 -4.70 9.75
N GLU A 39 4.15 -4.12 9.09
CA GLU A 39 5.31 -4.87 8.62
C GLU A 39 6.21 -5.27 9.80
N ASP A 40 6.39 -4.39 10.79
CA ASP A 40 7.10 -4.71 12.03
C ASP A 40 6.39 -5.85 12.79
N LEU A 41 5.06 -5.82 12.85
CA LEU A 41 4.25 -6.92 13.42
C LEU A 41 4.36 -8.22 12.61
N HIS A 42 4.59 -8.13 11.30
CA HIS A 42 4.71 -9.28 10.40
C HIS A 42 6.13 -9.88 10.38
N ALA A 43 7.17 -9.13 10.75
CA ALA A 43 8.57 -9.56 10.64
C ALA A 43 9.00 -10.65 11.65
N GLY A 44 8.16 -10.99 12.63
CA GLY A 44 8.46 -11.99 13.66
C GLY A 44 8.29 -13.46 13.21
N GLU A 45 8.76 -14.38 14.05
CA GLU A 45 8.52 -15.82 13.86
C GLU A 45 7.07 -16.20 14.17
N ALA A 46 6.51 -17.14 13.41
CA ALA A 46 5.16 -17.64 13.66
C ALA A 46 5.11 -18.41 14.98
N SER A 47 4.26 -17.96 15.91
CA SER A 47 3.98 -18.65 17.18
C SER A 47 2.74 -19.53 17.09
N ASP A 48 2.73 -20.67 17.78
CA ASP A 48 1.55 -21.54 17.88
C ASP A 48 0.34 -20.85 18.53
N LEU A 49 0.58 -19.82 19.38
CA LEU A 49 -0.49 -18.98 19.95
C LEU A 49 -1.28 -18.26 18.85
N LEU A 50 -0.65 -17.98 17.70
CA LEU A 50 -1.31 -17.38 16.54
C LEU A 50 -2.26 -18.36 15.83
N LYS A 51 -2.37 -19.63 16.23
CA LYS A 51 -3.37 -20.57 15.69
C LYS A 51 -4.70 -20.47 16.43
N ASP A 52 -4.71 -20.01 17.67
CA ASP A 52 -5.92 -19.77 18.44
C ASP A 52 -6.62 -18.50 17.95
N LYS A 53 -7.88 -18.62 17.52
CA LYS A 53 -8.68 -17.49 17.02
C LYS A 53 -9.35 -16.70 18.13
N SER A 54 -9.36 -17.20 19.37
CA SER A 54 -9.93 -16.50 20.53
C SER A 54 -9.00 -15.42 21.08
N ILE A 55 -7.71 -15.49 20.73
CA ILE A 55 -6.68 -14.54 21.18
C ILE A 55 -6.46 -13.49 20.08
N SER A 56 -6.55 -12.21 20.45
CA SER A 56 -6.23 -11.14 19.52
C SER A 56 -4.73 -11.08 19.25
N ARG A 57 -4.36 -10.87 17.99
CA ARG A 57 -2.96 -10.68 17.54
C ARG A 57 -2.50 -9.23 17.58
N ILE A 58 -3.46 -8.31 17.65
CA ILE A 58 -3.25 -6.86 17.65
C ILE A 58 -4.12 -6.29 18.77
N SER A 59 -3.50 -5.63 19.73
CA SER A 59 -4.21 -4.92 20.80
C SER A 59 -4.99 -3.72 20.26
N ASN A 60 -5.90 -3.18 21.07
CA ASN A 60 -6.66 -1.99 20.67
C ASN A 60 -5.75 -0.77 20.42
N GLU A 61 -4.70 -0.60 21.22
CA GLU A 61 -3.75 0.51 21.04
C GLU A 61 -2.94 0.34 19.75
N GLU A 62 -2.49 -0.88 19.47
CA GLU A 62 -1.79 -1.18 18.21
C GLU A 62 -2.70 -0.99 16.99
N MET A 63 -3.97 -1.40 17.08
CA MET A 63 -4.95 -1.18 16.02
C MET A 63 -5.19 0.32 15.79
N LYS A 64 -5.32 1.11 16.85
CA LYS A 64 -5.47 2.57 16.76
C LYS A 64 -4.26 3.23 16.11
N GLN A 65 -3.05 2.82 16.48
CA GLN A 65 -1.82 3.32 15.87
C GLN A 65 -1.78 3.02 14.36
N LEU A 66 -2.10 1.78 13.97
CA LEU A 66 -2.18 1.36 12.58
C LEU A 66 -3.20 2.19 11.78
N MET A 67 -4.38 2.45 12.35
CA MET A 67 -5.41 3.28 11.71
C MET A 67 -4.93 4.73 11.51
N ILE A 68 -4.25 5.31 12.51
CA ILE A 68 -3.71 6.67 12.42
C ILE A 68 -2.61 6.74 11.36
N GLU A 69 -1.69 5.77 11.31
CA GLU A 69 -0.62 5.72 10.32
C GLU A 69 -1.19 5.62 8.89
N ALA A 70 -2.13 4.70 8.67
CA ALA A 70 -2.80 4.56 7.37
C ALA A 70 -3.54 5.84 6.98
N SER A 71 -4.26 6.47 7.92
CA SER A 71 -4.96 7.74 7.69
C SER A 71 -4.01 8.86 7.28
N ASN A 72 -2.85 8.98 7.94
CA ASN A 72 -1.83 9.97 7.59
C ASN A 72 -1.25 9.73 6.20
N LYS A 73 -1.00 8.47 5.83
CA LYS A 73 -0.55 8.10 4.47
C LYS A 73 -1.59 8.48 3.42
N VAL A 74 -2.86 8.12 3.63
CA VAL A 74 -3.96 8.51 2.72
C VAL A 74 -4.12 10.02 2.63
N TYR A 75 -4.00 10.75 3.72
CA TYR A 75 -4.03 12.22 3.69
C TYR A 75 -2.93 12.81 2.81
N GLY A 76 -1.70 12.26 2.88
CA GLY A 76 -0.61 12.62 1.98
C GLY A 76 -0.93 12.34 0.51
N LEU A 77 -1.52 11.17 0.23
CA LEU A 77 -1.99 10.80 -1.11
C LEU A 77 -3.06 11.75 -1.63
N LEU A 78 -4.06 12.10 -0.82
CA LEU A 78 -5.14 13.01 -1.21
C LEU A 78 -4.62 14.44 -1.44
N LYS A 79 -3.63 14.88 -0.66
CA LYS A 79 -2.92 16.15 -0.91
C LYS A 79 -2.22 16.13 -2.27
N LEU A 80 -1.43 15.10 -2.55
CA LEU A 80 -0.77 14.94 -3.85
C LEU A 80 -1.81 14.91 -4.97
N LYS A 81 -2.88 14.12 -4.84
CA LYS A 81 -3.95 14.03 -5.84
C LYS A 81 -4.62 15.37 -6.11
N LYS A 82 -4.80 16.20 -5.08
CA LYS A 82 -5.45 17.52 -5.18
C LYS A 82 -4.55 18.60 -5.74
N PHE A 83 -3.28 18.62 -5.36
CA PHE A 83 -2.39 19.76 -5.63
C PHE A 83 -1.29 19.44 -6.67
N GLU A 84 -0.92 18.18 -6.82
CA GLU A 84 0.14 17.69 -7.71
C GLU A 84 -0.28 16.37 -8.39
N PRO A 85 -1.37 16.37 -9.19
CA PRO A 85 -2.00 15.14 -9.69
C PRO A 85 -1.07 14.28 -10.56
N GLU A 86 -0.12 14.89 -11.27
CA GLU A 86 0.88 14.15 -12.06
C GLU A 86 1.83 13.35 -11.18
N LYS A 87 2.27 13.91 -10.05
CA LYS A 87 3.11 13.20 -9.07
C LYS A 87 2.34 12.10 -8.38
N TYR A 88 1.07 12.34 -8.06
CA TYR A 88 0.18 11.33 -7.52
C TYR A 88 0.06 10.13 -8.48
N ASP A 89 -0.24 10.39 -9.75
CA ASP A 89 -0.44 9.37 -10.77
C ASP A 89 0.83 8.52 -10.97
N LEU A 90 1.98 9.17 -11.11
CA LEU A 90 3.26 8.48 -11.24
C LEU A 90 3.56 7.61 -10.02
N MET A 91 3.44 8.18 -8.82
CA MET A 91 3.76 7.47 -7.59
C MET A 91 2.84 6.27 -7.38
N ILE A 92 1.53 6.40 -7.59
CA ILE A 92 0.58 5.32 -7.31
C ILE A 92 0.70 4.18 -8.33
N LYS A 93 0.93 4.49 -9.61
CA LYS A 93 1.22 3.49 -10.66
C LYS A 93 2.51 2.76 -10.38
N SER A 94 3.57 3.50 -10.03
CA SER A 94 4.86 2.95 -9.63
C SER A 94 4.73 2.00 -8.44
N TYR A 95 3.96 2.39 -7.41
CA TYR A 95 3.73 1.56 -6.23
C TYR A 95 2.92 0.28 -6.55
N GLY A 96 1.88 0.42 -7.37
CA GLY A 96 1.08 -0.70 -7.87
C GLY A 96 1.93 -1.69 -8.66
N LEU A 97 2.77 -1.19 -9.57
CA LEU A 97 3.73 -1.99 -10.32
C LEU A 97 4.69 -2.76 -9.40
N MET A 98 5.14 -2.18 -8.29
CA MET A 98 6.12 -2.86 -7.44
C MET A 98 5.51 -3.95 -6.56
N TYR A 99 4.32 -3.72 -6.04
CA TYR A 99 3.80 -4.52 -4.93
C TYR A 99 2.50 -5.25 -5.20
N CYS A 100 1.79 -4.90 -6.29
CA CYS A 100 0.47 -5.45 -6.59
C CYS A 100 0.43 -6.30 -7.86
N ARG A 101 1.59 -6.69 -8.42
CA ARG A 101 1.68 -7.46 -9.68
C ARG A 101 0.84 -8.73 -9.71
N ASN A 102 0.75 -9.39 -8.57
CA ASN A 102 0.07 -10.68 -8.43
C ASN A 102 -1.26 -10.55 -7.67
N TRP A 103 -1.82 -9.34 -7.57
CA TRP A 103 -3.09 -9.09 -6.90
C TRP A 103 -4.24 -9.12 -7.92
N ASN A 104 -5.46 -9.36 -7.44
CA ASN A 104 -6.65 -9.30 -8.28
C ASN A 104 -6.89 -7.87 -8.77
N ARG A 105 -7.08 -7.73 -10.09
CA ARG A 105 -7.38 -6.48 -10.80
C ARG A 105 -8.86 -6.36 -11.14
#